data_AF-A0A7C5SVA3-F1
#
_entry.id   AF-A0A7C5SVA3-F1
#
_cell.length_a   1.000
_cell.length_b   1.000
_cell.length_c   1.000
_cell.angle_alpha   90.00
_cell.angle_beta   90.00
_cell.angle_gamma   90.00
#
_symmetry.space_group_name_H-M   'P 1'
#
loop_
_entity.id
_entity.type
_entity.pdbx_description
1 polymer ?
#
loop_
_entity_poly.entity_id
_entity_poly.type
_entity_poly.pdbx_seq_one_letter_code
_entity_poly.pdbx_strand_id
1 'polypeptide(L)' 'IQQVGKAMKLQTIAEHVEDEATLAVLKEIGIDYVQGYHLGRPQAMNS' A
#
# COMPACT_ATOMS: atom_id res chain seq x y z
N ILE A 1 -3.80 -7.38 10.72
CA ILE A 1 -2.70 -7.87 9.85
C ILE A 1 -1.44 -7.04 10.01
N GLN A 2 -1.48 -5.70 9.89
CA GLN A 2 -0.31 -4.83 10.09
C GLN A 2 0.47 -5.15 11.37
N GLN A 3 -0.23 -5.21 12.52
CA GLN A 3 0.42 -5.43 13.82
C GLN A 3 1.12 -6.80 13.89
N VAL A 4 0.54 -7.81 13.24
CA VAL A 4 1.12 -9.15 13.12
C VAL A 4 2.35 -9.11 12.22
N GLY A 5 2.26 -8.46 11.05
CA GLY A 5 3.41 -8.25 10.16
C GLY A 5 4.58 -7.56 10.86
N LYS A 6 4.30 -6.50 11.61
CA LYS A 6 5.29 -5.79 12.44
C LYS A 6 5.94 -6.70 13.48
N ALA A 7 5.14 -7.48 14.23
CA ALA A 7 5.66 -8.44 15.21
C ALA A 7 6.56 -9.51 14.56
N MET A 8 6.24 -9.89 13.32
CA MET A 8 7.00 -10.86 12.52
C MET A 8 8.16 -10.22 11.73
N LYS A 9 8.38 -8.90 11.84
CA LYS A 9 9.36 -8.14 11.05
C LYS A 9 9.16 -8.27 9.53
N LEU A 10 7.91 -8.35 9.10
CA LEU A 10 7.51 -8.38 7.69
C LEU A 10 7.07 -7.00 7.24
N GLN A 11 7.36 -6.67 5.98
CA GLN A 11 6.84 -5.49 5.31
C GLN A 11 5.44 -5.79 4.76
N THR A 12 4.57 -4.78 4.78
CA THR A 12 3.17 -4.88 4.38
C THR A 12 2.89 -4.00 3.16
N ILE A 13 2.10 -4.52 2.23
CA ILE A 13 1.60 -3.77 1.07
C ILE A 13 0.08 -3.77 1.07
N ALA A 14 -0.51 -2.59 0.87
CA ALA A 14 -1.93 -2.43 0.58
C ALA A 14 -2.12 -2.19 -0.92
N GLU A 15 -2.85 -3.09 -1.58
CA GLU A 15 -3.18 -3.01 -3.00
C GLU A 15 -4.58 -2.42 -3.22
N HIS A 16 -4.86 -1.99 -4.45
CA HIS A 16 -6.15 -1.46 -4.89
C HIS A 16 -6.58 -0.13 -4.24
N VAL A 17 -5.63 0.78 -4.02
CA VAL A 17 -5.94 2.14 -3.52
C VAL A 17 -6.39 3.08 -4.64
N GLU A 18 -7.66 3.47 -4.62
CA GLU A 18 -8.33 4.21 -5.71
C GLU A 18 -8.64 5.68 -5.38
N ASP A 19 -8.48 6.09 -4.12
CA ASP A 19 -8.70 7.47 -3.68
C ASP A 19 -7.76 7.95 -2.57
N GLU A 20 -7.75 9.27 -2.36
CA GLU A 20 -6.91 9.94 -1.37
C GLU A 20 -7.33 9.63 0.08
N ALA A 21 -8.63 9.45 0.32
CA ALA A 21 -9.16 9.15 1.65
C ALA A 21 -8.63 7.79 2.16
N THR A 22 -8.65 6.78 1.29
CA THR A 22 -8.09 5.46 1.55
C THR A 22 -6.59 5.53 1.79
N LEU A 23 -5.86 6.30 0.96
CA LEU A 23 -4.43 6.51 1.16
C LEU A 23 -4.12 7.17 2.51
N ALA A 24 -4.90 8.16 2.94
CA ALA A 24 -4.73 8.83 4.23
C ALA A 24 -4.89 7.85 5.40
N VAL A 25 -5.93 7.03 5.38
CA VAL A 25 -6.17 5.99 6.41
C VAL A 25 -5.03 4.95 6.43
N LEU A 26 -4.55 4.50 5.27
CA LEU A 26 -3.45 3.53 5.21
C LEU A 26 -2.13 4.07 5.78
N LYS A 27 -1.87 5.38 5.63
CA LYS A 27 -0.75 6.06 6.27
C LYS A 27 -0.90 6.07 7.79
N GLU A 28 -2.09 6.35 8.30
CA GLU A 28 -2.38 6.32 9.75
C GLU A 28 -2.24 4.91 10.34
N ILE A 29 -2.65 3.88 9.59
CA ILE A 29 -2.48 2.47 9.98
C ILE A 29 -0.99 2.07 10.03
N GLY A 30 -0.12 2.78 9.31
CA GLY A 30 1.31 2.50 9.25
C GLY A 30 1.65 1.30 8.37
N ILE A 31 1.02 1.23 7.18
CA ILE A 31 1.39 0.29 6.11
C ILE A 31 2.69 0.76 5.45
N ASP A 32 3.55 -0.18 5.06
CA ASP A 32 4.89 0.12 4.52
C ASP A 32 4.84 0.56 3.05
N TYR A 33 4.00 -0.10 2.24
CA TYR A 33 3.86 0.16 0.81
C TYR A 33 2.40 0.22 0.37
N VAL A 34 2.15 1.03 -0.67
CA VAL A 34 0.81 1.17 -1.23
C VAL A 34 0.88 1.09 -2.76
N GLN A 35 -0.06 0.37 -3.35
CA GLN A 35 -0.28 0.34 -4.80
C GLN A 35 -1.77 0.59 -5.09
N GLY A 36 -2.04 1.37 -6.12
CA GLY A 36 -3.39 1.52 -6.63
C GLY A 36 -3.49 2.61 -7.68
N TYR A 37 -4.62 2.67 -8.38
CA TYR A 37 -4.82 3.59 -9.50
C TYR A 37 -4.77 5.06 -9.10
N HIS A 38 -5.01 5.37 -7.82
CA HIS A 38 -4.79 6.71 -7.27
C HIS A 38 -3.33 7.15 -7.35
N LEU A 39 -2.38 6.21 -7.18
CA LEU A 39 -0.94 6.48 -7.24
C LEU A 39 -0.40 6.36 -8.67
N GLY A 40 -0.94 5.42 -9.44
CA GLY A 40 -0.56 5.19 -10.82
C GLY A 40 -1.18 3.92 -11.37
N ARG A 41 -1.47 3.91 -12.66
CA ARG A 41 -1.89 2.68 -13.35
C ARG A 41 -0.69 1.80 -13.64
N PRO A 42 -0.85 0.45 -13.68
CA PRO A 42 0.17 -0.44 -14.18
C PRO A 42 0.66 -0.01 -15.56
N GLN A 43 1.97 -0.06 -15.77
CA GLN A 43 2.62 0.31 -17.03
C GLN A 43 3.46 -0.86 -17.52
N ALA A 44 3.60 -0.97 -18.84
CA ALA A 44 4.50 -1.96 -19.42
C ALA A 44 5.93 -1.70 -18.94
N MET A 45 6.63 -2.76 -18.56
CA MET A 45 8.03 -2.66 -18.19
C MET A 45 8.85 -2.74 -19.48
N ASN A 46 9.46 -1.62 -19.89
CA ASN A 46 10.37 -1.63 -21.04
C ASN A 46 11.62 -2.44 -20.64
N SER A 47 11.95 -3.44 -21.47
CA SER A 47 13.15 -4.29 -21.31
C SER A 47 14.38 -3.63 -21.92
#